data_AF-A0A536PAP7-F1
#
_entry.id   AF-A0A536PAP7-F1
#
_cell.length_a   1.000
_cell.length_b   1.000
_cell.length_c   1.000
_cell.angle_alpha   90.00
_cell.angle_beta   90.00
_cell.angle_gamma   90.00
#
_symmetry.space_group_name_H-M   'P 1'
#
loop_
_entity.id
_entity.type
_entity.pdbx_description
1 polymer ?
#
loop_
_entity_poly.entity_id
_entity_poly.type
_entity_poly.pdbx_seq_one_letter_code
_entity_poly.pdbx_strand_id
1 'polypeptide(L)'
;MPFRRGEEHGQALVEFALLLPLLLLLIVGIIEFSFVWNSRNTVLFASRDGSMLAAEGGSLLGTDCLVLDRIERDIVSPASAIKLQQVEIYWADKNGGQIGSNHNVYDRSGSTTCDFSGTTITVPYTLTTSGYLESDRCDVLAGCGGGHTSVDTVGVKVTYEHRWLTSFARLTGPGVTFSQTTATRVEPQL
;
A
#
# COMPACT_ATOMS: atom_id res chain seq x y z
N MET A 1 57.29 39.66 24.22
CA MET A 1 56.70 38.32 24.09
C MET A 1 55.51 38.44 23.15
N PRO A 2 55.52 37.82 21.96
CA PRO A 2 54.51 38.08 20.94
C PRO A 2 53.19 37.37 21.26
N PHE A 3 52.10 38.02 20.90
CA PHE A 3 50.72 37.58 21.12
C PHE A 3 50.38 36.38 20.21
N ARG A 4 50.21 35.19 20.79
CA ARG A 4 49.42 34.09 20.23
C ARG A 4 48.02 34.18 20.82
N ARG A 5 47.09 34.85 20.14
CA ARG A 5 45.69 34.96 20.61
C ARG A 5 44.64 34.94 19.50
N GLY A 6 44.98 34.36 18.34
CA GLY A 6 44.08 34.24 17.18
C GLY A 6 43.75 32.81 16.73
N GLU A 7 44.37 31.78 17.31
CA GLU A 7 44.28 30.40 16.79
C GLU A 7 43.00 29.66 17.26
N GLU A 8 42.47 29.95 18.45
CA GLU A 8 41.35 29.19 19.04
C GLU A 8 40.00 29.41 18.35
N HIS A 9 39.75 30.58 17.76
CA HIS A 9 38.47 30.90 17.12
C HIS A 9 38.33 30.24 15.73
N GLY A 10 39.44 29.99 15.03
CA GLY A 10 39.44 29.34 13.72
C GLY A 10 39.29 27.82 13.81
N GLN A 11 39.85 27.21 14.86
CA GLN A 11 39.79 25.76 15.07
C GLN A 11 38.36 25.27 15.26
N ALA A 12 37.56 25.94 16.11
CA ALA A 12 36.17 25.56 16.35
C ALA A 12 35.31 25.59 15.07
N LEU A 13 35.60 26.54 14.17
CA LEU A 13 34.90 26.67 12.90
C LEU A 13 35.25 25.52 11.93
N VAL A 14 36.50 25.05 11.95
CA VAL A 14 36.94 23.88 11.16
C VAL A 14 36.35 22.58 11.71
N GLU A 15 36.34 22.40 13.03
CA GLU A 15 35.72 21.23 13.66
C GLU A 15 34.22 21.13 13.35
N PHE A 16 33.50 22.26 13.42
CA PHE A 16 32.09 22.31 13.02
C PHE A 16 31.90 22.00 11.52
N ALA A 17 32.75 22.55 10.65
CA ALA A 17 32.68 22.30 9.21
C ALA A 17 32.89 20.81 8.84
N LEU A 18 33.62 20.05 9.65
CA LEU A 18 33.80 18.61 9.47
C LEU A 18 32.61 17.78 9.97
N LEU A 19 31.92 18.23 11.03
CA LEU A 19 30.74 17.54 11.57
C LEU A 19 29.45 17.87 10.82
N LEU A 20 29.34 19.08 10.27
CA LEU A 20 28.14 19.55 9.57
C LEU A 20 27.67 18.60 8.44
N PRO A 21 28.53 18.08 7.54
CA PRO A 21 28.10 17.16 6.50
C PRO A 21 27.48 15.87 7.05
N LEU A 22 28.03 15.33 8.14
CA LEU A 22 27.50 14.14 8.80
C LEU A 22 26.13 14.42 9.43
N LEU A 23 25.98 15.57 10.10
CA LEU A 23 24.71 16.00 10.67
C LEU A 23 23.63 16.19 9.60
N LEU A 24 23.97 16.83 8.48
CA LEU A 24 23.04 17.03 7.36
C LEU A 24 22.61 15.70 6.74
N LEU A 25 23.54 14.75 6.58
CA LEU A 25 23.21 13.40 6.10
C LEU A 25 22.21 12.71 7.03
N LEU A 26 22.43 12.78 8.34
CA LEU A 26 21.53 12.18 9.32
C LEU A 26 20.14 12.82 9.29
N ILE A 27 20.05 14.15 9.21
CA ILE A 27 18.78 14.88 9.12
C ILE A 27 18.03 14.48 7.84
N VAL A 28 18.69 14.49 6.68
CA VAL A 28 18.08 14.08 5.41
C VAL A 28 17.62 12.62 5.47
N GLY A 29 18.42 11.74 6.06
CA GLY A 29 18.06 10.33 6.24
C GLY A 29 16.81 10.13 7.08
N ILE A 30 16.67 10.86 8.20
CA ILE A 30 15.46 10.80 9.04
C ILE A 30 14.24 11.34 8.29
N ILE A 31 14.40 12.44 7.54
CA ILE A 31 13.30 13.01 6.75
C ILE A 31 12.81 12.01 5.71
N GLU A 32 13.72 11.46 4.89
CA GLU A 32 13.38 10.44 3.88
C GLU A 32 12.70 9.22 4.49
N PHE A 33 13.26 8.70 5.58
CA PHE A 33 12.67 7.57 6.30
C PHE A 33 11.24 7.90 6.77
N SER A 34 11.01 9.11 7.27
CA SER A 34 9.68 9.55 7.73
C SER A 34 8.65 9.53 6.60
N PHE A 35 9.02 9.95 5.39
CA PHE A 35 8.14 9.93 4.22
C PHE A 35 7.86 8.51 3.70
N VAL A 36 8.87 7.64 3.67
CA VAL A 36 8.69 6.22 3.32
C VAL A 36 7.75 5.55 4.33
N TRP A 37 7.97 5.80 5.62
CA TRP A 37 7.17 5.21 6.69
C TRP A 37 5.72 5.72 6.65
N ASN A 38 5.52 7.02 6.42
CA ASN A 38 4.19 7.58 6.22
C ASN A 38 3.48 6.91 5.04
N SER A 39 4.14 6.77 3.89
CA SER A 39 3.59 6.09 2.71
C SER A 39 3.20 4.65 3.03
N ARG A 40 4.05 3.92 3.77
CA ARG A 40 3.75 2.54 4.20
C ARG A 40 2.50 2.45 5.06
N ASN A 41 2.34 3.36 6.03
CA ASN A 41 1.15 3.37 6.88
C ASN A 41 -0.10 3.72 6.07
N THR A 42 -0.05 4.70 5.18
CA THR A 42 -1.18 5.07 4.31
C THR A 42 -1.63 3.88 3.46
N VAL A 43 -0.68 3.16 2.84
CA VAL A 43 -0.99 1.97 2.02
C VAL A 43 -1.54 0.83 2.88
N LEU A 44 -1.06 0.66 4.12
CA LEU A 44 -1.61 -0.31 5.06
C LEU A 44 -3.05 0.03 5.45
N PHE A 45 -3.35 1.30 5.73
CA PHE A 45 -4.71 1.74 6.00
C PHE A 45 -5.64 1.52 4.80
N ALA A 46 -5.21 1.87 3.59
CA ALA A 46 -5.97 1.62 2.37
C ALA A 46 -6.22 0.12 2.12
N SER A 47 -5.20 -0.73 2.35
CA SER A 47 -5.33 -2.19 2.29
C SER A 47 -6.37 -2.71 3.30
N ARG A 48 -6.38 -2.17 4.52
CA ARG A 48 -7.34 -2.53 5.55
C ARG A 48 -8.76 -2.12 5.17
N ASP A 49 -8.97 -0.86 4.81
CA ASP A 49 -10.30 -0.36 4.39
C ASP A 49 -10.82 -1.13 3.17
N GLY A 50 -9.94 -1.41 2.21
CA GLY A 50 -10.23 -2.28 1.07
C GLY A 50 -10.64 -3.70 1.49
N SER A 51 -9.92 -4.33 2.43
CA SER A 51 -10.28 -5.67 2.91
C SER A 51 -11.62 -5.71 3.64
N MET A 52 -11.97 -4.63 4.36
CA MET A 52 -13.25 -4.52 5.06
C MET A 52 -14.41 -4.37 4.07
N LEU A 53 -14.25 -3.53 3.05
CA LEU A 53 -15.24 -3.41 1.96
C LEU A 53 -15.37 -4.70 1.16
N ALA A 54 -14.27 -5.40 0.90
CA ALA A 54 -14.31 -6.69 0.23
C ALA A 54 -15.05 -7.75 1.06
N ALA A 55 -14.90 -7.70 2.38
CA ALA A 55 -15.58 -8.59 3.32
C ALA A 55 -17.09 -8.28 3.43
N GLU A 56 -17.47 -7.00 3.44
CA GLU A 56 -18.87 -6.56 3.45
C GLU A 56 -19.57 -6.86 2.12
N GLY A 57 -18.91 -6.56 1.00
CA GLY A 57 -19.45 -6.80 -0.34
C GLY A 57 -19.49 -8.28 -0.71
N GLY A 58 -18.59 -9.11 -0.17
CA GLY A 58 -18.63 -10.56 -0.33
C GLY A 58 -18.78 -10.98 -1.80
N SER A 59 -19.88 -11.68 -2.10
CA SER A 59 -20.19 -12.21 -3.42
C SER A 59 -20.88 -11.20 -4.38
N LEU A 60 -21.16 -9.98 -3.92
CA LEU A 60 -21.87 -8.98 -4.70
C LEU A 60 -21.03 -8.48 -5.88
N LEU A 61 -21.67 -8.40 -7.06
CA LEU A 61 -21.03 -7.88 -8.27
C LEU A 61 -20.65 -6.41 -8.10
N GLY A 62 -19.43 -6.06 -8.56
CA GLY A 62 -18.88 -4.71 -8.47
C GLY A 62 -18.15 -4.41 -7.16
N THR A 63 -18.10 -5.36 -6.22
CA THR A 63 -17.36 -5.21 -4.96
C THR A 63 -15.88 -4.91 -5.20
N ASP A 64 -15.22 -5.56 -6.15
CA ASP A 64 -13.78 -5.33 -6.37
C ASP A 64 -13.50 -3.91 -6.83
N CYS A 65 -14.41 -3.33 -7.62
CA CYS A 65 -14.29 -1.94 -8.00
C CYS A 65 -14.52 -0.96 -6.87
N LEU A 66 -15.46 -1.26 -5.96
CA LEU A 66 -15.65 -0.45 -4.76
C LEU A 66 -14.38 -0.46 -3.91
N VAL A 67 -13.73 -1.62 -3.77
CA VAL A 67 -12.44 -1.77 -3.08
C VAL A 67 -11.35 -0.95 -3.76
N LEU A 68 -11.23 -1.04 -5.09
CA LEU A 68 -10.24 -0.28 -5.86
C LEU A 68 -10.46 1.24 -5.79
N ASP A 69 -11.70 1.71 -5.93
CA ASP A 69 -12.05 3.14 -5.80
C ASP A 69 -11.75 3.65 -4.39
N ARG A 70 -12.03 2.85 -3.35
CA ARG A 70 -11.69 3.24 -1.99
C ARG A 70 -10.18 3.37 -1.80
N ILE A 71 -9.40 2.40 -2.28
CA ILE A 71 -7.93 2.43 -2.21
C ILE A 71 -7.38 3.69 -2.90
N GLU A 72 -7.94 4.12 -4.04
CA GLU A 72 -7.55 5.38 -4.68
C GLU A 72 -7.76 6.59 -3.76
N ARG A 73 -8.92 6.64 -3.08
CA ARG A 73 -9.34 7.78 -2.27
C ARG A 73 -8.59 7.87 -0.94
N ASP A 74 -8.17 6.74 -0.39
CA ASP A 74 -7.44 6.70 0.88
C ASP A 74 -5.97 7.13 0.73
N ILE A 75 -5.41 7.02 -0.48
CA ILE A 75 -4.01 7.39 -0.75
C ILE A 75 -3.91 8.86 -1.15
N VAL A 76 -3.89 9.69 -0.12
CA VAL A 76 -3.78 11.16 -0.20
C VAL A 76 -2.40 11.67 0.21
N SER A 77 -2.15 12.96 -0.08
CA SER A 77 -0.90 13.68 0.20
C SER A 77 -0.39 13.44 1.64
N PRO A 78 0.92 13.20 1.85
CA PRO A 78 2.02 13.31 0.88
C PRO A 78 2.21 12.09 -0.03
N ALA A 79 1.45 11.01 0.17
CA ALA A 79 1.38 9.91 -0.78
C ALA A 79 0.52 10.31 -1.99
N SER A 80 0.53 9.48 -3.03
CA SER A 80 -0.27 9.73 -4.23
C SER A 80 -0.69 8.43 -4.88
N ALA A 81 -1.98 8.31 -5.18
CA ALA A 81 -2.55 7.13 -5.82
C ALA A 81 -1.92 6.81 -7.19
N ILE A 82 -1.35 7.79 -7.91
CA ILE A 82 -0.64 7.54 -9.18
C ILE A 82 0.61 6.65 -9.03
N LYS A 83 1.08 6.44 -7.79
CA LYS A 83 2.22 5.59 -7.46
C LYS A 83 1.83 4.17 -7.06
N LEU A 84 0.53 3.88 -7.03
CA LEU A 84 0.06 2.50 -6.97
C LEU A 84 0.53 1.77 -8.22
N GLN A 85 0.96 0.53 -8.03
CA GLN A 85 1.40 -0.33 -9.14
C GLN A 85 0.37 -1.41 -9.39
N GLN A 86 -0.12 -2.01 -8.31
CA GLN A 86 -0.96 -3.20 -8.38
C GLN A 86 -1.77 -3.37 -7.10
N VAL A 87 -3.00 -3.86 -7.24
CA VAL A 87 -3.84 -4.33 -6.14
C VAL A 87 -4.21 -5.79 -6.40
N GLU A 88 -4.07 -6.64 -5.39
CA GLU A 88 -4.49 -8.03 -5.46
C GLU A 88 -5.57 -8.31 -4.42
N ILE A 89 -6.65 -8.96 -4.85
CA ILE A 89 -7.74 -9.41 -3.99
C ILE A 89 -7.74 -10.92 -4.04
N TYR A 90 -7.57 -11.58 -2.91
CA TYR A 90 -7.29 -13.01 -2.87
C TYR A 90 -7.99 -13.73 -1.73
N TRP A 91 -8.18 -15.03 -1.87
CA TRP A 91 -8.71 -15.86 -0.80
C TRP A 91 -7.61 -16.15 0.23
N ALA A 92 -7.84 -15.72 1.47
CA ALA A 92 -6.86 -15.76 2.54
C ALA A 92 -7.15 -16.88 3.56
N ASP A 93 -6.10 -17.40 4.17
CA ASP A 93 -6.17 -18.26 5.34
C ASP A 93 -6.36 -17.45 6.63
N LYS A 94 -6.49 -18.17 7.76
CA LYS A 94 -6.67 -17.57 9.09
C LYS A 94 -5.49 -16.70 9.54
N ASN A 95 -4.33 -16.84 8.91
CA ASN A 95 -3.12 -16.06 9.18
C ASN A 95 -2.93 -14.91 8.18
N GLY A 96 -3.86 -14.73 7.22
CA GLY A 96 -3.78 -13.73 6.16
C GLY A 96 -2.96 -14.13 4.94
N GLY A 97 -2.45 -15.37 4.89
CA GLY A 97 -1.72 -15.91 3.74
C GLY A 97 -2.65 -16.29 2.59
N GLN A 98 -2.21 -16.11 1.36
CA GLN A 98 -2.99 -16.50 0.18
C GLN A 98 -3.15 -18.03 0.07
N ILE A 99 -4.36 -18.49 -0.21
CA ILE A 99 -4.69 -19.90 -0.43
C ILE A 99 -4.70 -20.21 -1.92
N GLY A 100 -3.71 -20.99 -2.37
CA GLY A 100 -3.62 -21.47 -3.75
C GLY A 100 -3.54 -20.33 -4.77
N SER A 101 -4.09 -20.56 -5.96
CA SER A 101 -4.12 -19.57 -7.04
C SER A 101 -5.35 -18.67 -7.04
N ASN A 102 -6.10 -18.62 -5.92
CA ASN A 102 -7.33 -17.87 -5.82
C ASN A 102 -7.05 -16.38 -5.56
N HIS A 103 -6.72 -15.66 -6.62
CA HIS A 103 -6.44 -14.22 -6.57
C HIS A 103 -6.85 -13.53 -7.86
N ASN A 104 -7.36 -12.31 -7.71
CA ASN A 104 -7.53 -11.33 -8.76
C ASN A 104 -6.37 -10.34 -8.70
N VAL A 105 -5.76 -10.06 -9.84
CA VAL A 105 -4.65 -9.09 -9.95
C VAL A 105 -5.11 -7.93 -10.79
N TYR A 106 -5.07 -6.74 -10.20
CA TYR A 106 -5.42 -5.47 -10.82
C TYR A 106 -4.16 -4.64 -10.98
N ASP A 107 -3.63 -4.58 -12.20
CA ASP A 107 -2.50 -3.71 -12.52
C ASP A 107 -3.00 -2.31 -12.78
N ARG A 108 -2.28 -1.29 -12.28
CA ARG A 108 -2.62 0.11 -12.53
C ARG A 108 -2.32 0.49 -13.99
N SER A 109 -3.19 0.05 -14.86
CA SER A 109 -3.13 0.21 -16.31
C SER A 109 -4.56 0.28 -16.84
N GLY A 110 -4.78 1.01 -17.93
CA GLY A 110 -6.11 1.12 -18.53
C GLY A 110 -7.17 1.68 -17.57
N SER A 111 -8.39 1.16 -17.70
CA SER A 111 -9.54 1.55 -16.88
C SER A 111 -10.55 0.41 -16.85
N THR A 112 -11.16 0.17 -15.70
CA THR A 112 -12.25 -0.78 -15.51
C THR A 112 -13.48 -0.03 -15.00
N THR A 113 -14.64 -0.34 -15.56
CA THR A 113 -15.93 0.24 -15.18
C THR A 113 -16.90 -0.88 -14.79
N CYS A 114 -17.68 -0.61 -13.75
CA CYS A 114 -18.40 -1.61 -13.00
C CYS A 114 -19.53 -0.92 -12.24
N ASP A 115 -20.66 -1.60 -12.14
CA ASP A 115 -21.81 -1.10 -11.41
C ASP A 115 -21.88 -1.79 -10.06
N PHE A 116 -21.97 -1.00 -8.99
CA PHE A 116 -22.20 -1.48 -7.64
C PHE A 116 -23.46 -0.82 -7.09
N SER A 117 -24.49 -1.62 -6.80
CA SER A 117 -25.76 -1.14 -6.24
C SER A 117 -26.39 0.06 -7.00
N GLY A 118 -26.31 0.04 -8.33
CA GLY A 118 -26.85 1.11 -9.20
C GLY A 118 -25.96 2.35 -9.34
N THR A 119 -24.75 2.34 -8.77
CA THR A 119 -23.73 3.38 -8.97
C THR A 119 -22.64 2.85 -9.89
N THR A 120 -22.37 3.58 -10.97
CA THR A 120 -21.26 3.26 -11.87
C THR A 120 -19.95 3.80 -11.31
N ILE A 121 -18.99 2.90 -11.07
CA ILE A 121 -17.65 3.19 -10.58
C ILE A 121 -16.67 2.98 -11.73
N THR A 122 -15.70 3.88 -11.90
CA THR A 122 -14.62 3.73 -12.88
C THR A 122 -13.28 3.91 -12.20
N VAL A 123 -12.43 2.89 -12.31
CA VAL A 123 -11.15 2.80 -11.61
C VAL A 123 -9.99 2.61 -12.60
N PRO A 124 -8.80 3.18 -12.32
CA PRO A 124 -7.66 3.19 -13.25
C PRO A 124 -6.85 1.87 -13.19
N TYR A 125 -7.54 0.74 -13.26
CA TYR A 125 -6.96 -0.59 -13.19
C TYR A 125 -7.47 -1.47 -14.31
N THR A 126 -6.69 -2.49 -14.67
CA THR A 126 -7.09 -3.57 -15.58
C THR A 126 -6.88 -4.88 -14.85
N LEU A 127 -7.90 -5.74 -14.89
CA LEU A 127 -7.81 -7.10 -14.36
C LEU A 127 -6.90 -7.94 -15.28
N THR A 128 -5.74 -8.35 -14.77
CA THR A 128 -4.75 -9.15 -15.53
C THR A 128 -4.77 -10.62 -15.15
N THR A 129 -5.18 -10.94 -13.93
CA THR A 129 -5.42 -12.32 -13.48
C THR A 129 -6.79 -12.40 -12.83
N SER A 130 -7.59 -13.39 -13.22
CA SER A 130 -8.92 -13.64 -12.67
C SER A 130 -8.94 -15.05 -12.09
N GLY A 131 -8.92 -15.16 -10.76
CA GLY A 131 -8.85 -16.43 -10.05
C GLY A 131 -9.65 -16.46 -8.75
N TYR A 132 -10.21 -15.32 -8.33
CA TYR A 132 -11.07 -15.20 -7.15
C TYR A 132 -12.15 -14.14 -7.39
N LEU A 133 -12.96 -14.39 -8.42
CA LEU A 133 -14.09 -13.54 -8.81
C LEU A 133 -15.10 -13.41 -7.68
N GLU A 134 -15.85 -12.30 -7.69
CA GLU A 134 -16.86 -12.03 -6.66
C GLU A 134 -17.89 -13.16 -6.58
N SER A 135 -18.34 -13.72 -7.71
CA SER A 135 -19.30 -14.83 -7.73
C SER A 135 -18.82 -16.12 -7.05
N ASP A 136 -17.51 -16.29 -6.91
CA ASP A 136 -16.90 -17.51 -6.36
C ASP A 136 -16.64 -17.38 -4.85
N ARG A 137 -16.87 -16.19 -4.28
CA ARG A 137 -16.64 -15.92 -2.86
C ARG A 137 -17.74 -16.51 -2.00
N CYS A 138 -17.33 -17.19 -0.94
CA CYS A 138 -18.29 -17.78 -0.02
C CYS A 138 -18.66 -16.83 1.12
N ASP A 139 -19.93 -16.46 1.18
CA ASP A 139 -20.57 -15.65 2.22
C ASP A 139 -21.53 -16.47 3.11
N VAL A 140 -21.51 -17.80 3.00
CA VAL A 140 -22.37 -18.70 3.80
C VAL A 140 -21.62 -19.25 5.02
N LEU A 141 -22.20 -19.11 6.22
CA LEU A 141 -21.62 -19.61 7.48
C LEU A 141 -21.27 -21.10 7.45
N ALA A 142 -22.13 -21.92 6.83
CA ALA A 142 -21.94 -23.36 6.66
C ALA A 142 -20.93 -23.72 5.55
N GLY A 143 -20.41 -22.73 4.81
CA GLY A 143 -19.60 -22.93 3.62
C GLY A 143 -20.42 -23.12 2.36
N CYS A 144 -19.76 -23.00 1.22
CA CYS A 144 -20.36 -23.03 -0.12
C CYS A 144 -19.95 -24.30 -0.90
N GLY A 145 -19.28 -25.23 -0.22
CA GLY A 145 -18.71 -26.43 -0.83
C GLY A 145 -17.30 -26.20 -1.39
N GLY A 146 -16.70 -27.27 -1.95
CA GLY A 146 -15.31 -27.23 -2.38
C GLY A 146 -14.34 -26.95 -1.24
N GLY A 147 -13.36 -26.06 -1.46
CA GLY A 147 -12.44 -25.60 -0.43
C GLY A 147 -13.05 -24.61 0.58
N HIS A 148 -14.24 -24.07 0.29
CA HIS A 148 -14.91 -23.03 1.09
C HIS A 148 -15.74 -23.66 2.22
N THR A 149 -15.06 -24.18 3.24
CA THR A 149 -15.70 -24.88 4.38
C THR A 149 -16.41 -23.96 5.38
N SER A 150 -16.23 -22.64 5.25
CA SER A 150 -16.91 -21.59 6.01
C SER A 150 -16.97 -20.33 5.15
N VAL A 151 -17.52 -19.24 5.67
CA VAL A 151 -17.32 -17.92 5.05
C VAL A 151 -15.83 -17.68 4.79
N ASP A 152 -15.56 -17.05 3.66
CA ASP A 152 -14.22 -16.76 3.22
C ASP A 152 -13.56 -15.68 4.07
N THR A 153 -12.25 -15.63 3.96
CA THR A 153 -11.45 -14.48 4.39
C THR A 153 -10.86 -13.86 3.14
N VAL A 154 -11.12 -12.59 2.90
CA VAL A 154 -10.64 -11.87 1.72
C VAL A 154 -9.41 -11.07 2.12
N GLY A 155 -8.30 -11.33 1.44
CA GLY A 155 -7.07 -10.58 1.55
C GLY A 155 -6.99 -9.51 0.47
N VAL A 156 -6.49 -8.33 0.84
CA VAL A 156 -6.21 -7.22 -0.07
C VAL A 156 -4.76 -6.84 0.07
N LYS A 157 -3.97 -7.05 -0.98
CA LYS A 157 -2.56 -6.66 -1.06
C LYS A 157 -2.43 -5.46 -1.99
N VAL A 158 -1.81 -4.38 -1.49
CA VAL A 158 -1.59 -3.15 -2.25
C VAL A 158 -0.10 -2.95 -2.44
N THR A 159 0.34 -2.85 -3.69
CA THR A 159 1.74 -2.62 -4.09
C THR A 159 1.93 -1.16 -4.50
N TYR A 160 2.90 -0.50 -3.87
CA TYR A 160 3.14 0.93 -3.99
C TYR A 160 4.61 1.25 -4.25
N GLU A 161 4.89 2.20 -5.15
CA GLU A 161 6.22 2.72 -5.44
C GLU A 161 6.46 4.08 -4.75
N HIS A 162 7.27 4.11 -3.71
CA HIS A 162 7.71 5.36 -3.10
C HIS A 162 8.98 5.88 -3.78
N ARG A 163 8.96 7.12 -4.27
CA ARG A 163 10.15 7.76 -4.88
C ARG A 163 10.84 8.68 -3.88
N TRP A 164 12.16 8.63 -3.84
CA TRP A 164 12.95 9.47 -2.95
C TRP A 164 12.74 10.96 -3.21
N LEU A 165 12.61 11.73 -2.14
CA LEU A 165 12.34 13.16 -2.24
C LEU A 165 13.62 13.91 -2.62
N THR A 166 14.72 13.61 -1.95
CA THR A 166 16.02 14.26 -2.11
C THR A 166 16.85 13.62 -3.21
N SER A 167 17.66 14.43 -3.89
CA SER A 167 18.59 13.94 -4.90
C SER A 167 19.66 13.02 -4.29
N PHE A 168 20.01 13.19 -3.02
CA PHE A 168 21.00 12.36 -2.33
C PHE A 168 20.52 10.91 -2.19
N ALA A 169 19.30 10.70 -1.71
CA ALA A 169 18.75 9.35 -1.60
C ALA A 169 18.60 8.68 -2.97
N ARG A 170 18.41 9.46 -4.05
CA ARG A 170 18.37 8.94 -5.42
C ARG A 170 19.67 8.33 -5.93
N LEU A 171 20.81 8.54 -5.25
CA LEU A 171 22.04 7.80 -5.56
C LEU A 171 21.88 6.30 -5.31
N THR A 172 20.96 5.89 -4.43
CA THR A 172 20.70 4.47 -4.11
C THR A 172 19.71 3.81 -5.08
N GLY A 173 19.06 4.58 -5.96
CA GLY A 173 18.00 4.14 -6.87
C GLY A 173 16.89 5.18 -6.98
N PRO A 174 15.87 4.99 -7.84
CA PRO A 174 14.79 5.97 -8.02
C PRO A 174 13.77 6.01 -6.87
N GLY A 175 13.75 4.99 -6.02
CA GLY A 175 12.75 4.79 -4.97
C GLY A 175 12.79 3.39 -4.37
N VAL A 176 11.75 3.04 -3.62
CA VAL A 176 11.51 1.71 -3.07
C VAL A 176 10.08 1.27 -3.38
N THR A 177 9.93 0.01 -3.77
CA THR A 177 8.60 -0.61 -3.94
C THR A 177 8.33 -1.51 -2.74
N PHE A 178 7.13 -1.42 -2.17
CA PHE A 178 6.69 -2.28 -1.10
C PHE A 178 5.23 -2.65 -1.27
N SER A 179 4.82 -3.74 -0.62
CA SER A 179 3.43 -4.15 -0.51
C SER A 179 2.97 -4.13 0.95
N GLN A 180 1.69 -3.84 1.16
CA GLN A 180 1.00 -4.02 2.44
C GLN A 180 -0.23 -4.89 2.22
N THR A 181 -0.55 -5.70 3.21
CA THR A 181 -1.57 -6.74 3.09
C THR A 181 -2.42 -6.77 4.35
N THR A 182 -3.73 -6.86 4.17
CA THR A 182 -4.71 -7.03 5.24
C THR A 182 -5.75 -8.05 4.79
N ALA A 183 -6.18 -8.92 5.71
CA ALA A 183 -7.20 -9.91 5.44
C ALA A 183 -8.35 -9.77 6.44
N THR A 184 -9.58 -9.83 5.94
CA THR A 184 -10.79 -9.68 6.73
C THR A 184 -11.77 -10.79 6.39
N ARG A 185 -12.44 -11.34 7.41
CA ARG A 185 -13.44 -12.39 7.24
C ARG A 185 -14.72 -11.80 6.65
N VAL A 186 -15.25 -12.43 5.60
CA VAL A 186 -16.49 -12.02 4.91
C VAL A 186 -17.68 -12.03 5.86
N GLU A 187 -18.55 -11.03 5.72
CA GLU A 187 -19.80 -10.95 6.45
C GLU A 187 -20.80 -11.98 5.92
N PRO A 188 -21.38 -12.83 6.78
CA PRO A 188 -22.35 -13.80 6.33
C PRO A 188 -23.64 -13.13 5.87
N GLN A 189 -24.12 -13.50 4.69
CA GLN A 189 -25.45 -13.11 4.23
C GLN A 189 -26.47 -14.14 4.75
N LEU A 190 -27.55 -13.66 5.36
CA LEU A 190 -28.63 -14.48 5.95
C LEU A 190 -29.70 -14.85 4.92
#